data_AF-A0A848YBF4-F1
#
_entry.id   AF-A0A848YBF4-F1
#
_cell.length_a   1.000
_cell.length_b   1.000
_cell.length_c   1.000
_cell.angle_alpha   90.00
_cell.angle_beta   90.00
_cell.angle_gamma   90.00
#
_symmetry.space_group_name_H-M   'P 1'
#
loop_
_entity.id
_entity.type
_entity.pdbx_description
1 polymer ?
#
loop_
_entity_poly.entity_id
_entity_poly.type
_entity_poly.pdbx_seq_one_letter_code
_entity_poly.pdbx_strand_id
1 'polypeptide(L)'
;MDVSSVADEIEKLSPLQRCNGCDIDIAKRFGADYVVLGVVYKVSNLILEIHLYLRDVKTGQVLNHMHTNIRGNTDNSWLRGLRWLIKNRLKAPA
;
A
#
# COMPACT_ATOMS: atom_id res chain seq x y z
N MET A 1 0.30 -0.19 -16.06
CA MET A 1 1.17 -1.38 -15.92
C MET A 1 0.25 -2.56 -15.74
N ASP A 2 0.37 -3.57 -16.59
CA ASP A 2 -0.39 -4.80 -16.43
C ASP A 2 0.38 -5.72 -15.47
N VAL A 3 -0.30 -6.18 -14.42
CA VAL A 3 0.25 -7.07 -13.38
C VAL A 3 -0.42 -8.45 -13.40
N SER A 4 -1.23 -8.75 -14.41
CA SER A 4 -1.98 -10.00 -14.53
C SER A 4 -1.10 -11.25 -14.45
N SER A 5 0.15 -11.19 -14.94
CA SER A 5 1.11 -12.30 -14.91
C SER A 5 1.56 -12.74 -13.52
N VAL A 6 1.35 -11.93 -12.48
CA VAL A 6 1.72 -12.23 -11.09
C VAL A 6 0.52 -12.32 -10.14
N ALA A 7 -0.71 -12.30 -10.67
CA ALA A 7 -1.92 -12.28 -9.84
C ALA A 7 -2.03 -13.48 -8.89
N ASP A 8 -1.80 -14.69 -9.40
CA ASP A 8 -1.83 -15.93 -8.61
C ASP A 8 -0.76 -15.96 -7.51
N GLU A 9 0.38 -15.32 -7.74
CA GLU A 9 1.46 -15.20 -6.78
C GLU A 9 1.12 -14.19 -5.68
N ILE A 10 0.56 -13.03 -6.05
CA ILE A 10 0.07 -12.02 -5.09
C ILE A 10 -0.97 -12.62 -4.15
N GLU A 11 -1.89 -13.44 -4.68
CA GLU A 11 -2.90 -14.11 -3.88
C GLU A 11 -2.25 -15.09 -2.88
N LYS A 12 -1.28 -15.91 -3.33
CA LYS A 12 -0.56 -16.86 -2.45
C LYS A 12 0.28 -16.18 -1.37
N LEU A 13 0.82 -15.00 -1.65
CA LEU A 13 1.66 -14.24 -0.73
C LEU A 13 0.83 -13.34 0.21
N SER A 14 -0.48 -13.28 0.02
CA SER A 14 -1.34 -12.46 0.84
C SER A 14 -1.42 -12.99 2.27
N PRO A 15 -1.40 -12.11 3.30
CA PRO A 15 -1.36 -10.66 3.18
C PRO A 15 0.07 -10.11 2.98
N LEU A 16 0.25 -9.23 1.99
CA LEU A 16 1.57 -8.72 1.59
C LEU A 16 2.32 -7.96 2.71
N GLN A 17 1.63 -7.41 3.71
CA GLN A 17 2.30 -6.81 4.88
C GLN A 17 3.01 -7.82 5.79
N ARG A 18 2.85 -9.13 5.56
CA ARG A 18 3.50 -10.20 6.33
C ARG A 18 4.45 -11.06 5.48
N CYS A 19 4.64 -10.72 4.22
CA CYS A 19 5.42 -11.54 3.28
C CYS A 19 6.93 -11.23 3.26
N ASN A 20 7.43 -10.48 4.25
CA ASN A 20 8.85 -10.15 4.40
C ASN A 20 9.51 -9.53 3.14
N GLY A 21 8.84 -8.56 2.51
CA GLY A 21 9.38 -7.81 1.37
C GLY A 21 9.07 -8.39 -0.01
N CYS A 22 8.22 -9.41 -0.11
CA CYS A 22 7.81 -9.97 -1.41
C CYS A 22 7.22 -8.93 -2.38
N ASP A 23 6.61 -7.86 -1.88
CA ASP A 23 6.07 -6.79 -2.71
C ASP A 23 7.17 -5.99 -3.42
N ILE A 24 8.36 -5.86 -2.80
CA ILE A 24 9.54 -5.30 -3.45
C ILE A 24 9.99 -6.24 -4.58
N ASP A 25 10.02 -7.54 -4.33
CA ASP A 25 10.48 -8.51 -5.33
C ASP A 25 9.53 -8.61 -6.52
N ILE A 26 8.22 -8.48 -6.29
CA ILE A 26 7.24 -8.33 -7.37
C ILE A 26 7.50 -7.02 -8.12
N ALA A 27 7.66 -5.90 -7.42
CA ALA A 27 7.91 -4.59 -8.05
C ALA A 27 9.19 -4.57 -8.91
N LYS A 28 10.26 -5.25 -8.49
CA LYS A 28 11.51 -5.43 -9.27
C LYS A 28 11.25 -6.05 -10.64
N ARG A 29 10.37 -7.08 -10.72
CA ARG A 29 10.07 -7.76 -11.99
C ARG A 29 9.41 -6.85 -13.02
N PHE A 30 8.72 -5.81 -12.56
CA PHE A 30 8.11 -4.80 -13.42
C PHE A 30 8.98 -3.56 -13.64
N GLY A 31 10.23 -3.57 -13.16
CA GLY A 31 11.16 -2.45 -13.33
C GLY A 31 10.72 -1.18 -12.60
N ALA A 32 9.93 -1.30 -11.52
CA ALA A 32 9.50 -0.14 -10.74
C ALA A 32 10.63 0.38 -9.85
N ASP A 33 10.74 1.71 -9.71
CA ASP A 33 11.66 2.34 -8.76
C ASP A 33 11.09 2.33 -7.32
N TYR A 34 9.77 2.38 -7.20
CA TYR A 34 9.07 2.44 -5.91
C TYR A 34 7.90 1.46 -5.86
N VAL A 35 7.59 0.99 -4.66
CA VAL A 35 6.38 0.21 -4.36
C VAL A 35 5.62 0.86 -3.21
N VAL A 36 4.29 0.91 -3.35
CA VAL A 36 3.39 1.37 -2.28
C VAL A 36 2.56 0.19 -1.80
N LEU A 37 2.76 -0.20 -0.54
CA LEU A 37 1.92 -1.20 0.11
C LEU A 37 0.81 -0.49 0.92
N GLY A 38 -0.44 -0.78 0.59
CA GLY A 38 -1.61 -0.32 1.33
C GLY A 38 -2.14 -1.37 2.29
N VAL A 39 -2.38 -0.98 3.55
CA VAL A 39 -2.97 -1.86 4.58
C VAL A 39 -4.15 -1.14 5.23
N VAL A 40 -5.30 -1.82 5.29
CA VAL A 40 -6.48 -1.33 6.02
C VAL A 40 -6.62 -2.11 7.32
N TYR A 41 -6.46 -1.42 8.44
CA TYR A 41 -6.74 -1.98 9.76
C TYR A 41 -8.19 -1.68 10.14
N LYS A 42 -9.01 -2.72 10.15
CA LYS A 42 -10.38 -2.63 10.64
C LYS A 42 -10.41 -2.79 12.15
N VAL A 43 -10.48 -1.66 12.87
CA VAL A 43 -10.64 -1.66 14.32
C VAL A 43 -12.11 -1.93 14.69
N SER A 44 -13.05 -1.30 13.97
CA SER A 44 -14.49 -1.56 14.06
C SER A 44 -15.19 -1.21 12.74
N ASN A 45 -16.53 -1.36 12.67
CA ASN A 45 -17.30 -0.82 11.53
C ASN A 45 -17.35 0.72 11.51
N LEU A 46 -17.12 1.37 12.66
CA LEU A 46 -17.12 2.82 12.78
C LEU A 46 -15.74 3.42 12.55
N ILE A 47 -14.66 2.76 13.00
CA ILE A 47 -13.29 3.30 12.99
C ILE A 47 -12.38 2.33 12.24
N LEU A 48 -11.74 2.82 11.17
CA LEU A 48 -10.72 2.10 10.41
C LEU A 48 -9.49 2.98 10.25
N GLU A 49 -8.34 2.35 10.09
CA GLU A 49 -7.08 3.01 9.79
C GLU A 49 -6.55 2.54 8.44
N ILE A 50 -6.06 3.47 7.63
CA ILE A 50 -5.44 3.18 6.33
C ILE A 50 -3.98 3.57 6.44
N HIS A 51 -3.09 2.62 6.18
CA HIS A 51 -1.64 2.80 6.12
C HIS A 51 -1.16 2.64 4.69
N LEU A 52 -0.26 3.51 4.27
CA LEU A 52 0.50 3.41 3.03
C LEU A 52 1.99 3.42 3.36
N TYR A 53 2.72 2.41 2.88
CA TYR A 53 4.17 2.31 3.01
C TYR A 53 4.80 2.50 1.63
N LEU A 54 5.50 3.61 1.43
CA LEU A 54 6.31 3.86 0.24
C LEU A 54 7.71 3.29 0.47
N ARG A 55 8.15 2.40 -0.41
CA ARG A 55 9.47 1.79 -0.34
C ARG A 55 10.26 1.98 -1.63
N ASP A 56 11.56 2.15 -1.48
CA ASP A 56 12.53 2.09 -2.56
C ASP A 56 12.78 0.63 -2.96
N VAL A 57 12.60 0.31 -4.24
CA VAL A 57 12.68 -1.08 -4.72
C VAL A 57 14.13 -1.57 -4.80
N LYS A 58 15.09 -0.66 -4.99
CA LYS A 58 16.52 -1.00 -5.13
C LYS A 58 17.15 -1.36 -3.78
N THR A 59 16.84 -0.57 -2.75
CA THR A 59 17.43 -0.67 -1.41
C THR A 59 16.52 -1.37 -0.41
N GLY A 60 15.21 -1.46 -0.69
CA GLY A 60 14.21 -1.98 0.22
C GLY A 60 13.82 -1.03 1.36
N GLN A 61 14.39 0.18 1.41
CA GLN A 61 14.13 1.14 2.49
C GLN A 61 12.71 1.69 2.43
N VAL A 62 12.09 1.87 3.60
CA VAL A 62 10.84 2.63 3.73
C VAL A 62 11.16 4.11 3.63
N LEU A 63 10.77 4.73 2.52
CA LEU A 63 10.99 6.16 2.28
C LEU A 63 9.94 7.03 2.97
N ASN A 64 8.72 6.50 3.11
CA ASN A 64 7.63 7.21 3.76
C ASN A 64 6.59 6.23 4.29
N HIS A 65 6.02 6.56 5.46
CA HIS A 65 4.87 5.86 6.03
C HIS A 65 3.79 6.89 6.31
N MET A 66 2.65 6.74 5.64
CA MET A 66 1.53 7.66 5.72
C MET A 66 0.33 6.90 6.28
N HIS A 67 -0.40 7.50 7.21
CA HIS A 67 -1.60 6.88 7.77
C HIS A 67 -2.68 7.92 8.07
N THR A 68 -3.92 7.45 8.08
CA THR A 68 -5.08 8.24 8.47
C THR A 68 -6.16 7.33 9.04
N ASN A 69 -6.99 7.88 9.92
CA ASN A 69 -8.21 7.22 10.36
C ASN A 69 -9.41 7.71 9.54
N ILE A 70 -10.35 6.81 9.29
CA ILE A 70 -11.63 7.12 8.65
C ILE A 70 -12.77 6.68 9.55
N ARG A 71 -13.92 7.34 9.37
CA ARG A 71 -15.19 6.93 9.98
C ARG A 71 -16.07 6.22 8.96
N GLY A 72 -16.58 5.05 9.32
CA GLY A 72 -17.46 4.21 8.51
C GLY A 72 -16.72 3.22 7.60
N ASN A 73 -17.34 2.06 7.38
CA ASN A 73 -16.83 0.96 6.55
C ASN A 73 -17.56 0.88 5.21
N THR A 74 -17.30 1.85 4.32
CA THR A 74 -17.94 1.94 2.99
C THR A 74 -16.88 2.26 1.94
N ASP A 75 -17.12 1.88 0.68
CA ASP A 75 -16.21 2.20 -0.42
C ASP A 75 -15.91 3.70 -0.51
N ASN A 76 -16.92 4.55 -0.28
CA ASN A 76 -16.74 5.99 -0.29
C ASN A 76 -15.82 6.49 0.83
N SER A 77 -15.97 5.97 2.07
CA SER A 77 -15.10 6.37 3.18
C SER A 77 -13.66 5.90 2.96
N TRP A 78 -13.47 4.70 2.41
CA TRP A 78 -12.17 4.14 2.05
C TRP A 78 -11.49 4.98 0.96
N LEU A 79 -12.18 5.23 -0.14
CA LEU A 79 -11.66 6.03 -1.26
C LEU A 79 -11.32 7.46 -0.84
N ARG A 80 -12.14 8.09 0.01
CA ARG A 80 -11.84 9.44 0.54
C ARG A 80 -10.57 9.44 1.39
N GLY A 81 -10.42 8.47 2.30
CA GLY A 81 -9.22 8.33 3.12
C GLY A 81 -7.96 8.14 2.28
N LEU A 82 -8.01 7.21 1.32
CA LEU A 82 -6.89 6.93 0.41
C LEU A 82 -6.51 8.15 -0.43
N ARG A 83 -7.49 8.82 -1.06
CA ARG A 83 -7.24 10.04 -1.86
C ARG A 83 -6.66 11.16 -1.02
N TRP A 84 -7.11 11.32 0.22
CA TRP A 84 -6.58 12.32 1.11
C TRP A 84 -5.11 12.05 1.48
N LEU A 85 -4.74 10.79 1.76
CA LEU A 85 -3.35 10.41 1.99
C LEU A 85 -2.48 10.73 0.78
N ILE A 86 -2.89 10.32 -0.41
CA ILE A 86 -2.13 10.56 -1.64
C ILE A 86 -1.98 12.08 -1.86
N LYS A 87 -3.06 12.85 -1.78
CA LYS A 87 -3.03 14.29 -2.03
C LYS A 87 -2.19 15.08 -1.02
N ASN A 88 -2.19 14.70 0.25
CA ASN A 88 -1.68 15.54 1.34
C ASN A 88 -0.45 14.98 2.05
N ARG A 89 -0.11 13.71 1.82
CA ARG A 89 0.94 13.01 2.57
C ARG A 89 1.94 12.27 1.67
N LEU A 90 1.56 11.91 0.45
CA LEU A 90 2.50 11.36 -0.52
C LEU A 90 3.37 12.49 -1.09
N LYS A 91 4.60 12.56 -0.59
CA LYS A 91 5.67 13.36 -1.19
C LYS A 91 6.54 12.40 -1.99
N ALA A 92 6.74 12.70 -3.27
CA ALA A 92 7.74 11.98 -4.06
C ALA A 92 9.12 12.19 -3.42
N PRO A 93 9.96 11.16 -3.31
CA PRO A 93 11.36 11.36 -2.96
C PRO A 93 12.01 12.30 -4.00
N ALA A 94 12.93 13.14 -3.51
CA ALA A 94 13.67 14.10 -4.33
C ALA A 94 14.66 13.41 -5.27
#